data_AF-A0A6L6A7R8-F1
#
_entry.id   AF-A0A6L6A7R8-F1
#
_cell.length_a   1.000
_cell.length_b   1.000
_cell.length_c   1.000
_cell.angle_alpha   90.00
_cell.angle_beta   90.00
_cell.angle_gamma   90.00
#
_symmetry.space_group_name_H-M   'P 1'
#
loop_
_entity.id
_entity.type
_entity.pdbx_description
1 polymer ?
#
loop_
_entity_poly.entity_id
_entity_poly.type
_entity_poly.pdbx_seq_one_letter_code
_entity_poly.pdbx_strand_id
1 'polypeptide(L)'
;MDSRTLFAAIGILLVFVYAFGSGIWVSSSPGWYLTLKRPPWQPPSYVIGLIWPYNFMVLGIASYQVSKSLTRLENIAWLSFFGLSIFAALMWAYQFYVPHNFTLATISLVTAALLTIPLLYLTFRASVVMGWLLVPYQIWIAIAASLAWGYLTRN
;
A
#
# COMPACT_ATOMS: atom_id res chain seq x y z
N MET A 1 4.99 -16.63 -23.25
CA MET A 1 5.49 -15.87 -22.09
C MET A 1 5.76 -16.84 -20.96
N ASP A 2 6.94 -16.80 -20.34
CA ASP A 2 7.22 -17.62 -19.14
C ASP A 2 6.33 -17.15 -17.98
N SER A 3 5.75 -18.09 -17.24
CA SER A 3 4.94 -17.83 -16.04
C SER A 3 5.60 -16.84 -15.06
N ARG A 4 6.93 -16.89 -14.92
CA ARG A 4 7.69 -15.98 -14.05
C ARG A 4 7.67 -14.54 -14.56
N THR A 5 7.86 -14.37 -15.87
CA THR A 5 7.78 -13.05 -16.52
C THR A 5 6.37 -12.47 -16.45
N LEU A 6 5.34 -13.32 -16.56
CA LEU A 6 3.95 -12.91 -16.40
C LEU A 6 3.67 -12.41 -14.97
N PHE A 7 4.08 -13.13 -13.94
CA PHE A 7 3.86 -12.71 -12.55
C PHE A 7 4.57 -11.39 -12.20
N ALA A 8 5.80 -11.20 -12.68
CA ALA A 8 6.51 -9.92 -12.53
C ALA A 8 5.75 -8.78 -13.22
N ALA A 9 5.30 -8.99 -14.47
CA ALA A 9 4.57 -7.97 -15.21
C ALA A 9 3.25 -7.59 -14.52
N ILE A 10 2.51 -8.56 -14.00
CA ILE A 10 1.27 -8.31 -13.25
C ILE A 10 1.55 -7.49 -12.00
N GLY A 11 2.54 -7.86 -11.19
CA GLY A 11 2.83 -7.10 -9.97
C GLY A 11 3.36 -5.68 -10.26
N ILE A 12 4.17 -5.50 -11.28
CA ILE A 12 4.60 -4.16 -11.73
C ILE A 12 3.40 -3.33 -12.19
N LEU A 13 2.47 -3.92 -12.96
CA LEU A 13 1.25 -3.25 -13.37
C LEU A 13 0.40 -2.83 -12.15
N LEU A 14 0.28 -3.70 -11.15
CA LEU A 14 -0.41 -3.40 -9.90
C LEU A 14 0.23 -2.22 -9.15
N VAL A 15 1.55 -2.09 -9.15
CA VAL A 15 2.25 -0.90 -8.59
C VAL A 15 1.80 0.37 -9.31
N PHE A 16 1.74 0.37 -10.64
CA PHE A 16 1.27 1.53 -11.39
C PHE A 16 -0.19 1.86 -11.08
N VAL A 17 -1.07 0.85 -11.05
CA VAL A 17 -2.48 1.03 -10.64
C VAL A 17 -2.56 1.66 -9.26
N TYR A 18 -1.73 1.22 -8.32
CA TYR A 18 -1.70 1.78 -6.98
C TYR A 18 -1.22 3.24 -6.95
N ALA A 19 -0.08 3.52 -7.59
CA ALA A 19 0.51 4.86 -7.60
C ALA A 19 -0.40 5.89 -8.27
N PHE A 20 -0.93 5.58 -9.47
CA PHE A 20 -1.81 6.50 -10.19
C PHE A 20 -3.20 6.58 -9.58
N GLY A 21 -3.79 5.44 -9.19
CA GLY A 21 -5.13 5.39 -8.61
C GLY A 21 -5.21 6.16 -7.29
N SER A 22 -4.21 6.00 -6.42
CA SER A 22 -4.16 6.75 -5.16
C SER A 22 -3.98 8.26 -5.41
N GLY A 23 -3.14 8.64 -6.38
CA GLY A 23 -2.94 10.04 -6.77
C GLY A 23 -4.24 10.72 -7.21
N ILE A 24 -5.05 10.04 -8.03
CA ILE A 24 -6.35 10.55 -8.49
C ILE A 24 -7.25 10.86 -7.29
N TRP A 25 -7.43 9.90 -6.37
CA TRP A 25 -8.32 10.10 -5.22
C TRP A 25 -7.81 11.15 -4.25
N VAL A 26 -6.52 11.17 -3.93
CA VAL A 26 -5.95 12.17 -3.01
C VAL A 26 -6.12 13.60 -3.57
N SER A 27 -6.13 13.75 -4.89
CA SER A 27 -6.29 15.05 -5.56
C SER A 27 -7.75 15.50 -5.75
N SER A 28 -8.75 14.68 -5.41
CA SER A 28 -10.16 14.93 -5.77
C SER A 28 -10.80 16.11 -5.03
N SER A 29 -10.28 16.46 -3.86
CA SER A 29 -10.86 17.49 -2.97
C SER A 29 -9.80 18.50 -2.52
N PRO A 30 -9.36 19.43 -3.41
CA PRO A 30 -8.33 20.40 -3.09
C PRO A 30 -8.71 21.27 -1.88
N GLY A 31 -7.79 21.39 -0.93
CA GLY A 31 -7.98 22.23 0.27
C GLY A 31 -8.80 21.61 1.40
N TRP A 32 -9.70 20.64 1.12
CA TRP A 32 -10.50 19.98 2.16
C TRP A 32 -9.63 19.30 3.23
N TYR A 33 -8.59 18.57 2.81
CA TYR A 33 -7.68 17.91 3.75
C TYR A 33 -6.99 18.87 4.73
N LEU A 34 -6.83 20.15 4.35
CA LEU A 34 -6.23 21.18 5.19
C LEU A 34 -7.18 21.69 6.29
N THR A 35 -8.49 21.47 6.17
CA THR A 35 -9.49 21.92 7.15
C THR A 35 -9.67 20.93 8.31
N LEU A 36 -9.20 19.69 8.15
CA LEU A 36 -9.35 18.62 9.13
C LEU A 36 -8.48 18.81 10.37
N LYS A 37 -9.00 18.39 11.53
CA LYS A 37 -8.24 18.26 12.78
C LYS A 37 -7.27 17.08 12.66
N ARG A 38 -6.00 17.39 12.37
CA ARG A 38 -4.94 16.40 12.16
C ARG A 38 -4.58 15.67 13.46
N PRO A 39 -4.32 14.35 13.42
CA PRO A 39 -3.73 13.63 14.55
C PRO A 39 -2.34 14.20 14.90
N PRO A 40 -2.01 14.38 16.19
CA PRO A 40 -0.75 15.01 16.60
C PRO A 40 0.51 14.17 16.29
N TRP A 41 0.34 12.87 16.04
CA TRP A 41 1.43 11.96 15.63
C TRP A 41 1.59 11.84 14.11
N GLN A 42 0.87 12.66 13.31
CA GLN A 42 1.04 12.66 11.87
C GLN A 42 2.46 13.10 11.49
N PRO A 43 3.21 12.28 10.73
CA PRO A 43 4.53 12.67 10.26
C PRO A 43 4.48 13.93 9.40
N PRO A 44 5.56 14.72 9.37
CA PRO A 44 5.67 15.85 8.45
C PRO A 44 5.42 15.46 6.99
N SER A 45 4.90 16.40 6.19
CA SER A 45 4.53 16.15 4.79
C SER A 45 5.68 15.63 3.92
N TYR A 46 6.92 16.04 4.18
CA TYR A 46 8.09 15.54 3.46
C TYR A 46 8.32 14.03 3.66
N VAL A 47 7.94 13.47 4.82
CA VAL A 47 8.03 12.02 5.07
C VAL A 47 7.07 11.28 4.15
N ILE A 48 5.83 11.78 4.03
CA ILE A 48 4.81 11.23 3.11
C ILE A 48 5.30 11.32 1.66
N GLY A 49 5.93 12.44 1.28
CA GLY A 49 6.48 12.64 -0.06
C GLY A 49 7.64 11.71 -0.43
N LEU A 50 8.45 11.28 0.55
CA LEU A 50 9.59 10.39 0.32
C LEU A 50 9.22 8.90 0.40
N ILE A 51 8.37 8.53 1.35
CA ILE A 51 8.09 7.13 1.65
C ILE A 51 7.28 6.44 0.55
N TRP A 52 6.38 7.15 -0.13
CA TRP A 52 5.56 6.57 -1.19
C TRP A 52 6.37 6.22 -2.46
N PRO A 53 7.19 7.12 -3.04
CA PRO A 53 8.07 6.76 -4.15
C PRO A 53 9.02 5.61 -3.81
N TYR A 54 9.61 5.63 -2.60
CA TYR A 54 10.43 4.52 -2.10
C TYR A 54 9.65 3.21 -2.11
N ASN A 55 8.46 3.18 -1.50
CA ASN A 55 7.65 1.97 -1.39
C ASN A 55 7.23 1.43 -2.77
N PHE A 56 6.79 2.29 -3.69
CA PHE A 56 6.43 1.86 -5.04
C PHE A 56 7.61 1.27 -5.79
N MET A 57 8.79 1.87 -5.68
CA MET A 57 10.01 1.33 -6.29
C MET A 57 10.35 -0.06 -5.72
N VAL A 58 10.36 -0.20 -4.40
CA VAL A 58 10.68 -1.48 -3.75
C VAL A 58 9.64 -2.56 -4.06
N LEU A 59 8.35 -2.23 -4.06
CA LEU A 59 7.28 -3.18 -4.43
C LEU A 59 7.42 -3.68 -5.88
N GLY A 60 7.81 -2.80 -6.81
CA GLY A 60 8.08 -3.17 -8.20
C GLY A 60 9.24 -4.15 -8.33
N ILE A 61 10.36 -3.87 -7.65
CA ILE A 61 11.54 -4.76 -7.61
C ILE A 61 11.18 -6.09 -6.91
N ALA A 62 10.41 -6.02 -5.82
CA ALA A 62 9.98 -7.20 -5.07
C ALA A 62 9.12 -8.13 -5.92
N SER A 63 8.23 -7.59 -6.76
CA SER A 63 7.44 -8.39 -7.69
C SER A 63 8.30 -9.21 -8.65
N TYR A 64 9.37 -8.61 -9.19
CA TYR A 64 10.33 -9.33 -10.02
C TYR A 64 11.09 -10.40 -9.22
N GLN A 65 11.60 -10.06 -8.03
CA GLN A 65 12.36 -11.00 -7.22
C GLN A 65 11.51 -12.20 -6.79
N VAL A 66 10.27 -11.95 -6.36
CA VAL A 66 9.32 -12.99 -5.94
C VAL A 66 8.99 -13.93 -7.10
N SER A 67 8.75 -13.41 -8.30
CA SER A 67 8.44 -14.24 -9.48
C SER A 67 9.56 -15.20 -9.87
N LYS A 68 10.82 -14.82 -9.59
CA LYS A 68 12.01 -15.63 -9.87
C LYS A 68 12.36 -16.60 -8.74
N SER A 69 12.08 -16.26 -7.48
CA SER A 69 12.48 -17.08 -6.33
C SER A 69 11.42 -18.09 -5.88
N LEU A 70 10.14 -17.73 -5.91
CA LEU A 70 9.08 -18.54 -5.29
C LEU A 70 8.48 -19.59 -6.23
N THR A 71 7.78 -20.57 -5.64
CA THR A 71 6.96 -21.52 -6.39
C THR A 71 5.77 -20.82 -7.06
N ARG A 72 5.10 -21.51 -8.00
CA ARG A 72 3.91 -20.95 -8.67
C ARG A 72 2.80 -20.60 -7.69
N LEU A 73 2.53 -21.46 -6.71
CA LEU A 73 1.47 -21.24 -5.73
C LEU A 73 1.77 -20.05 -4.81
N GLU A 74 3.01 -19.94 -4.35
CA GLU A 74 3.45 -18.81 -3.52
C GLU A 74 3.43 -17.48 -4.31
N ASN A 75 3.76 -17.51 -5.60
CA ASN A 75 3.60 -16.34 -6.47
C ASN A 75 2.14 -15.89 -6.61
N ILE A 76 1.22 -16.84 -6.79
CA ILE A 76 -0.22 -16.56 -6.84
C ILE A 76 -0.70 -16.00 -5.49
N ALA A 77 -0.23 -16.56 -4.38
CA ALA A 77 -0.54 -16.05 -3.04
C ALA A 77 -0.02 -14.61 -2.85
N TRP A 78 1.24 -14.35 -3.21
CA TRP A 78 1.84 -13.02 -3.12
C TRP A 78 1.05 -11.99 -3.95
N LEU A 79 0.72 -12.31 -5.20
CA LEU A 79 -0.06 -11.42 -6.07
C LEU A 79 -1.49 -11.22 -5.56
N SER A 80 -2.12 -12.25 -4.98
CA SER A 80 -3.45 -12.12 -4.38
C SER A 80 -3.44 -11.17 -3.20
N PHE A 81 -2.51 -11.37 -2.24
CA PHE A 81 -2.37 -10.46 -1.10
C PHE A 81 -2.01 -9.05 -1.55
N PHE A 82 -1.13 -8.92 -2.54
CA PHE A 82 -0.74 -7.62 -3.08
C PHE A 82 -1.91 -6.89 -3.74
N GLY A 83 -2.62 -7.55 -4.65
CA GLY A 83 -3.79 -6.99 -5.33
C GLY A 83 -4.92 -6.62 -4.36
N LEU A 84 -5.23 -7.48 -3.39
CA LEU A 84 -6.22 -7.18 -2.35
C LEU A 84 -5.78 -6.01 -1.46
N SER A 85 -4.49 -5.93 -1.10
CA SER A 85 -3.97 -4.82 -0.29
C SER A 85 -4.05 -3.49 -1.04
N ILE A 86 -3.78 -3.49 -2.35
CA ILE A 86 -3.92 -2.31 -3.21
C ILE A 86 -5.38 -1.91 -3.32
N PHE A 87 -6.27 -2.85 -3.58
CA PHE A 87 -7.70 -2.58 -3.64
C PHE A 87 -8.19 -1.94 -2.34
N ALA A 88 -7.81 -2.49 -1.18
CA ALA A 88 -8.14 -1.93 0.12
C ALA A 88 -7.53 -0.53 0.33
N ALA A 89 -6.28 -0.29 -0.09
CA ALA A 89 -5.66 1.03 0.00
C ALA A 89 -6.31 2.07 -0.92
N LEU A 90 -6.70 1.69 -2.15
CA LEU A 90 -7.44 2.55 -3.06
C LEU A 90 -8.86 2.84 -2.55
N MET A 91 -9.51 1.86 -1.91
CA MET A 91 -10.78 2.08 -1.23
C MET A 91 -10.62 3.04 -0.05
N TRP A 92 -9.54 2.97 0.72
CA TRP A 92 -9.25 4.00 1.72
C TRP A 92 -9.16 5.37 1.08
N ALA A 93 -8.35 5.54 0.04
CA ALA A 93 -8.14 6.83 -0.61
C ALA A 93 -9.46 7.39 -1.18
N TYR A 94 -10.24 6.55 -1.86
CA TYR A 94 -11.56 6.92 -2.36
C TYR A 94 -12.48 7.34 -1.22
N GLN A 95 -12.72 6.48 -0.23
CA GLN A 95 -13.64 6.74 0.89
C GLN A 95 -13.23 7.97 1.70
N PHE A 96 -11.93 8.19 1.89
CA PHE A 96 -11.43 9.32 2.65
C PHE A 96 -11.60 10.64 1.89
N TYR A 97 -11.16 10.72 0.63
CA TYR A 97 -11.08 11.99 -0.09
C TYR A 97 -12.33 12.35 -0.89
N VAL A 98 -13.16 11.36 -1.28
CA VAL A 98 -14.32 11.59 -2.16
C VAL A 98 -15.62 11.75 -1.35
N PRO A 99 -16.17 10.72 -0.67
CA PRO A 99 -17.38 10.88 0.15
C PRO A 99 -17.08 11.32 1.59
N HIS A 100 -15.81 11.51 1.97
CA HIS A 100 -15.38 11.86 3.33
C HIS A 100 -15.87 10.87 4.41
N ASN A 101 -15.94 9.58 4.07
CA ASN A 101 -16.35 8.50 4.96
C ASN A 101 -15.15 7.93 5.73
N PHE A 102 -14.86 8.50 6.90
CA PHE A 102 -13.73 8.10 7.73
C PHE A 102 -13.82 6.67 8.27
N THR A 103 -15.03 6.16 8.50
CA THR A 103 -15.24 4.81 9.04
C THR A 103 -14.80 3.76 8.03
N LEU A 104 -15.34 3.81 6.81
CA LEU A 104 -14.95 2.88 5.76
C LEU A 104 -13.49 3.06 5.36
N ALA A 105 -13.01 4.31 5.29
CA ALA A 105 -11.60 4.58 5.02
C ALA A 105 -10.69 3.84 6.03
N THR A 106 -10.99 3.95 7.32
CA THR A 106 -10.19 3.32 8.38
C THR A 106 -10.23 1.80 8.29
N ILE A 107 -11.41 1.20 8.09
CA ILE A 107 -11.56 -0.26 7.92
C ILE A 107 -10.74 -0.74 6.71
N SER A 108 -10.84 -0.02 5.58
CA SER A 108 -10.09 -0.36 4.37
C SER A 108 -8.58 -0.28 4.58
N LEU A 109 -8.07 0.74 5.27
CA LEU A 109 -6.62 0.88 5.45
C LEU A 109 -6.05 -0.11 6.49
N VAL A 110 -6.80 -0.43 7.55
CA VAL A 110 -6.45 -1.52 8.47
C VAL A 110 -6.43 -2.85 7.74
N THR A 111 -7.40 -3.10 6.86
CA THR A 111 -7.44 -4.31 6.02
C THR A 111 -6.21 -4.38 5.12
N ALA A 112 -5.84 -3.27 4.47
CA ALA A 112 -4.61 -3.19 3.69
C ALA A 112 -3.37 -3.54 4.53
N ALA A 113 -3.26 -2.98 5.74
CA ALA A 113 -2.15 -3.24 6.67
C ALA A 113 -2.02 -4.72 7.09
N LEU A 114 -3.13 -5.41 7.25
CA LEU A 114 -3.16 -6.84 7.56
C LEU A 114 -2.78 -7.69 6.35
N LEU A 115 -3.27 -7.34 5.15
CA LEU A 115 -2.97 -8.05 3.91
C LEU A 115 -1.50 -7.91 3.49
N THR A 116 -0.80 -6.85 3.90
CA THR A 116 0.63 -6.68 3.61
C THR A 116 1.54 -7.55 4.48
N ILE A 117 1.05 -8.11 5.60
CA ILE A 117 1.83 -9.01 6.47
C ILE A 117 2.23 -10.31 5.75
N PRO A 118 1.30 -11.11 5.19
CA PRO A 118 1.67 -12.31 4.43
C PRO A 118 2.46 -11.98 3.16
N LEU A 119 2.22 -10.82 2.54
CA LEU A 119 3.03 -10.31 1.43
C LEU A 119 4.50 -10.14 1.86
N LEU A 120 4.74 -9.47 2.99
CA LEU A 120 6.08 -9.26 3.54
C LEU A 120 6.77 -10.58 3.87
N TYR A 121 6.05 -11.50 4.51
CA TYR A 121 6.56 -12.85 4.81
C TYR A 121 7.00 -13.60 3.55
N LEU A 122 6.17 -13.61 2.51
CA LEU A 122 6.51 -14.23 1.23
C LEU A 122 7.68 -13.53 0.54
N THR A 123 7.81 -12.22 0.67
CA THR A 123 9.00 -11.50 0.16
C THR A 123 10.27 -11.89 0.91
N PHE A 124 10.24 -12.05 2.24
CA PHE A 124 11.38 -12.60 3.00
C PHE A 124 11.77 -14.00 2.54
N ARG A 125 10.77 -14.84 2.23
CA ARG A 125 11.03 -16.16 1.65
C ARG A 125 11.64 -16.12 0.26
N ALA A 126 11.36 -15.08 -0.52
CA ALA A 126 11.92 -14.89 -1.85
C ALA A 126 13.35 -14.33 -1.81
N SER A 127 13.60 -13.37 -0.92
CA SER A 127 14.90 -12.73 -0.70
C SER A 127 14.90 -11.99 0.64
N VAL A 128 15.85 -12.32 1.51
CA VAL A 128 16.02 -11.65 2.81
C VAL A 128 16.25 -10.15 2.64
N VAL A 129 17.04 -9.76 1.64
CA VAL A 129 17.30 -8.34 1.33
C VAL A 129 16.01 -7.62 0.94
N MET A 130 15.22 -8.20 0.03
CA MET A 130 13.95 -7.58 -0.38
C MET A 130 12.92 -7.55 0.75
N GLY A 131 12.92 -8.55 1.63
CA GLY A 131 12.09 -8.55 2.82
C GLY A 131 12.40 -7.35 3.71
N TRP A 132 13.68 -7.10 4.00
CA TRP A 132 14.11 -5.92 4.78
C TRP A 132 13.76 -4.60 4.09
N LEU A 133 13.92 -4.51 2.77
CA LEU A 133 13.56 -3.31 2.01
C LEU A 133 12.04 -3.02 2.06
N LEU A 134 11.18 -4.04 2.24
CA LEU A 134 9.74 -3.86 2.42
C LEU A 134 9.29 -3.64 3.87
N VAL A 135 10.18 -3.78 4.86
CA VAL A 135 9.82 -3.47 6.26
C VAL A 135 9.36 -2.01 6.43
N PRO A 136 10.03 -1.00 5.84
CA PRO A 136 9.52 0.38 5.86
C PRO A 136 8.12 0.52 5.28
N TYR A 137 7.75 -0.26 4.25
CA TYR A 137 6.40 -0.25 3.69
C TYR A 137 5.36 -0.77 4.70
N GLN A 138 5.64 -1.90 5.35
CA GLN A 138 4.75 -2.46 6.38
C GLN A 138 4.57 -1.51 7.56
N ILE A 139 5.67 -0.91 8.03
CA ILE A 139 5.63 0.10 9.11
C ILE A 139 4.81 1.30 8.68
N TRP A 140 5.03 1.80 7.45
CA TRP A 140 4.31 2.96 6.94
C TRP A 140 2.81 2.73 6.83
N ILE A 141 2.39 1.59 6.29
CA ILE A 141 0.96 1.27 6.16
C ILE A 141 0.30 1.12 7.55
N ALA A 142 1.01 0.57 8.55
CA ALA A 142 0.53 0.54 9.93
C ALA A 142 0.37 1.94 10.53
N ILE A 143 1.35 2.84 10.31
CA ILE A 143 1.24 4.26 10.70
C ILE A 143 0.04 4.90 9.99
N ALA A 144 -0.12 4.70 8.69
CA ALA A 144 -1.21 5.27 7.91
C ALA A 144 -2.58 4.77 8.42
N ALA A 145 -2.72 3.48 8.75
CA ALA A 145 -3.93 2.93 9.37
C ALA A 145 -4.23 3.61 10.74
N SER A 146 -3.20 3.83 11.56
CA SER A 146 -3.35 4.58 12.82
C SER A 146 -3.80 6.02 12.60
N LEU A 147 -3.34 6.66 11.52
CA LEU A 147 -3.74 8.03 11.16
C LEU A 147 -5.19 8.06 10.70
N ALA A 148 -5.64 7.10 9.89
CA ALA A 148 -7.04 7.00 9.47
C ALA A 148 -7.99 6.92 10.68
N TRP A 149 -7.65 6.07 11.67
CA TRP A 149 -8.36 6.03 12.94
C TRP A 149 -8.31 7.37 13.70
N GLY A 150 -7.14 8.02 13.69
CA GLY A 150 -6.95 9.34 14.28
C GLY A 150 -7.85 10.42 13.66
N TYR A 151 -8.09 10.35 12.34
CA TYR A 151 -9.01 11.25 11.64
C TYR A 151 -10.46 10.95 11.95
N LEU A 152 -10.87 9.67 11.95
CA LEU A 152 -12.21 9.21 12.31
C LEU A 152 -12.64 9.69 13.70
N THR A 153 -11.73 9.67 14.67
CA THR A 153 -12.04 10.06 16.05
C THR A 153 -12.06 11.57 16.28
N ARG A 154 -11.62 12.37 15.30
CA ARG A 154 -11.44 13.83 15.45
C ARG A 154 -12.36 14.67 14.56
N ASN A 155 -12.98 14.08 13.54
CA ASN A 155 -13.76 14.76 12.50
C ASN A 155 -14.99 13.91 12.17
#